data_AF-A0A965UKV4-F1
#
_entry.id   AF-A0A965UKV4-F1
#
_cell.length_a   1.000
_cell.length_b   1.000
_cell.length_c   1.000
_cell.angle_alpha   90.00
_cell.angle_beta   90.00
_cell.angle_gamma   90.00
#
_symmetry.space_group_name_H-M   'P 1'
#
loop_
_entity.id
_entity.type
_entity.pdbx_description
1 polymer ?
#
loop_
_entity_poly.entity_id
_entity_poly.type
_entity_poly.pdbx_seq_one_letter_code
_entity_poly.pdbx_strand_id
1 'polypeptide(L)'
;MAENNMEKTEYSFPDEAGTSFNVTDDELSTEVGDTGEEVQVEIIDDTPPQDRGRKPSEPPSEITEDELENYSDKVRKRLEHFSKGYHDERRAKEAAERQRQELERITHHLAEENKRLKGTVVKSQEELYSHAKRVAEGELAWAKGQYKQAYESGDADQLVEATSLLQKYTDKLGKLENFQIPSLQEENNDVQVRQPAPAPAVDTKAAEWARNNPWFGSDDEMTSYALGLHNKLVKQNVDPTSDEYYEKIDSRMRQLFPEQFEFEETEEPAAKPRRKANVVAPATRTTAPKKVRLTQVQVAYAKKYQIPLEVYAREVAKLRKTQNG
;
A
#
# COMPACT_ATOMS: atom_id res chain seq x y z
N MET A 1 46.42 -20.76 61.02
CA MET A 1 46.12 -19.32 61.11
C MET A 1 45.89 -18.79 59.70
N ALA A 2 44.63 -18.61 59.31
CA ALA A 2 44.16 -17.65 58.31
C ALA A 2 42.66 -17.89 58.11
N GLU A 3 41.80 -17.25 58.90
CA GLU A 3 40.36 -17.19 58.64
C GLU A 3 39.75 -15.88 59.19
N ASN A 4 38.77 -15.39 58.42
CA ASN A 4 37.73 -14.37 58.68
C ASN A 4 38.15 -12.88 58.62
N ASN A 5 37.39 -11.94 58.03
CA ASN A 5 35.99 -11.96 57.59
C ASN A 5 35.71 -10.85 56.56
N MET A 6 34.57 -11.00 55.88
CA MET A 6 33.86 -10.23 54.86
C MET A 6 33.87 -8.69 54.94
N GLU A 7 33.79 -8.04 53.78
CA GLU A 7 32.94 -6.85 53.60
C GLU A 7 32.29 -6.86 52.20
N LYS A 8 30.94 -6.92 52.20
CA LYS A 8 30.08 -6.73 51.04
C LYS A 8 29.99 -5.23 50.77
N THR A 9 30.39 -4.76 49.59
CA THR A 9 30.05 -3.40 49.17
C THR A 9 28.67 -3.42 48.50
N GLU A 10 27.69 -3.03 49.29
CA GLU A 10 26.30 -2.78 48.92
C GLU A 10 26.23 -1.46 48.13
N TYR A 11 25.63 -1.52 46.95
CA TYR A 11 25.44 -0.38 46.05
C TYR A 11 24.18 0.36 46.45
N SER A 12 24.29 1.63 46.82
CA SER A 12 23.15 2.50 47.15
C SER A 12 23.35 3.87 46.47
N PHE A 13 22.37 4.24 45.65
CA PHE A 13 22.31 5.52 44.94
C PHE A 13 21.82 6.62 45.89
N PRO A 14 22.50 7.77 45.99
CA PRO A 14 21.98 8.90 46.74
C PRO A 14 20.99 9.72 45.90
N ASP A 15 19.73 9.62 46.33
CA ASP A 15 18.71 10.66 46.39
C ASP A 15 18.07 11.22 45.11
N GLU A 16 16.89 10.63 44.86
CA GLU A 16 15.69 11.29 44.38
C GLU A 16 15.12 12.21 45.47
N ALA A 17 15.16 13.54 45.28
CA ALA A 17 14.37 14.48 46.07
C ALA A 17 13.99 15.73 45.27
N GLY A 18 12.68 15.91 45.06
CA GLY A 18 12.07 17.24 45.00
C GLY A 18 11.95 17.89 43.63
N THR A 19 10.81 17.67 42.97
CA THR A 19 10.27 18.54 41.93
C THR A 19 10.05 19.97 42.45
N SER A 20 10.72 20.95 41.86
CA SER A 20 10.16 22.29 41.64
C SER A 20 10.66 22.85 40.31
N PHE A 21 9.75 22.91 39.35
CA PHE A 21 9.91 23.52 38.04
C PHE A 21 9.90 25.04 38.20
N ASN A 22 10.95 25.72 37.74
CA ASN A 22 10.84 27.11 37.31
C ASN A 22 11.84 27.38 36.17
N VAL A 23 11.28 27.78 35.03
CA VAL A 23 11.97 28.08 33.78
C VAL A 23 12.44 29.52 33.83
N THR A 24 13.73 29.76 33.55
CA THR A 24 14.22 31.01 32.95
C THR A 24 15.45 30.70 32.12
N ASP A 25 15.37 31.08 30.84
CA ASP A 25 16.38 31.07 29.79
C ASP A 25 17.78 31.53 30.27
N ASP A 26 18.84 30.77 29.98
CA ASP A 26 19.85 31.16 28.98
C ASP A 26 20.89 30.06 28.77
N GLU A 27 21.42 30.02 27.54
CA GLU A 27 22.68 29.40 27.08
C GLU A 27 23.10 28.01 27.58
N LEU A 28 22.99 27.00 26.70
CA LEU A 28 24.03 25.97 26.61
C LEU A 28 24.27 25.56 25.16
N SER A 29 25.31 26.16 24.59
CA SER A 29 25.99 25.73 23.39
C SER A 29 26.74 24.42 23.64
N THR A 30 26.32 23.36 22.97
CA THR A 30 27.17 22.18 22.73
C THR A 30 27.58 22.17 21.27
N GLU A 31 28.83 22.53 21.04
CA GLU A 31 29.54 22.29 19.79
C GLU A 31 29.54 20.78 19.49
N VAL A 32 28.93 20.40 18.36
CA VAL A 32 29.24 19.14 17.68
C VAL A 32 29.82 19.53 16.34
N GLY A 33 31.05 19.03 16.13
CA GLY A 33 31.95 19.38 15.04
C GLY A 33 31.29 19.39 13.66
N ASP A 34 31.63 20.48 12.99
CA ASP A 34 31.51 20.81 11.58
C ASP A 34 31.94 19.68 10.63
N THR A 35 30.97 19.17 9.86
CA THR A 35 31.17 18.99 8.41
C THR A 35 29.97 19.64 7.71
N GLY A 36 30.10 20.93 7.47
CA GLY A 36 29.12 21.78 6.81
C GLY A 36 28.79 21.34 5.39
N GLU A 37 27.64 20.67 5.25
CA GLU A 37 26.75 20.94 4.13
C GLU A 37 25.44 21.44 4.74
N GLU A 38 25.25 22.76 4.79
CA GLU A 38 23.94 23.36 5.03
C GLU A 38 22.98 22.83 3.97
N VAL A 39 22.18 21.84 4.36
CA VAL A 39 21.09 21.34 3.54
C VAL A 39 20.03 22.44 3.52
N GLN A 40 20.04 23.27 2.46
CA GLN A 40 18.96 24.21 2.18
C GLN A 40 17.67 23.42 1.93
N VAL A 41 16.82 23.33 2.97
CA VAL A 41 15.52 22.67 2.92
C VAL A 41 14.53 23.58 2.20
N GLU A 42 14.37 23.39 0.90
CA GLU A 42 13.26 23.96 0.13
C GLU A 42 12.00 23.12 0.40
N ILE A 43 11.04 23.66 1.15
CA ILE A 43 9.72 23.07 1.35
C ILE A 43 8.94 23.21 0.05
N ILE A 44 8.79 22.12 -0.69
CA ILE A 44 7.93 22.09 -1.88
C ILE A 44 6.54 21.64 -1.45
N ASP A 45 5.60 22.57 -1.55
CA ASP A 45 4.17 22.34 -1.40
C ASP A 45 3.61 21.76 -2.71
N ASP A 46 3.26 20.48 -2.66
CA ASP A 46 2.73 19.65 -3.76
C ASP A 46 1.20 19.77 -3.88
N THR A 47 0.62 20.87 -3.37
CA THR A 47 -0.69 21.33 -3.82
C THR A 47 -0.54 22.04 -5.17
N PRO A 48 -1.48 21.86 -6.12
CA PRO A 48 -1.51 22.66 -7.34
C PRO A 48 -1.40 24.15 -6.99
N PRO A 49 -0.66 24.97 -7.77
CA PRO A 49 -0.38 26.37 -7.42
C PRO A 49 -1.65 27.23 -7.21
N GLN A 50 -2.81 26.76 -7.67
CA GLN A 50 -4.12 27.39 -7.53
C GLN A 50 -4.78 27.16 -6.15
N ASP A 51 -4.36 26.12 -5.42
CA ASP A 51 -5.01 25.63 -4.18
C ASP A 51 -4.16 25.84 -2.91
N ARG A 52 -2.94 26.36 -3.05
CA ARG A 52 -2.04 26.73 -1.94
C ARG A 52 -2.68 27.78 -1.02
N GLY A 53 -2.81 27.48 0.27
CA GLY A 53 -3.23 28.42 1.32
C GLY A 53 -4.75 28.64 1.50
N ARG A 54 -5.63 27.87 0.82
CA ARG A 54 -7.09 28.01 0.95
C ARG A 54 -7.66 27.19 2.12
N LYS A 55 -8.36 27.84 3.06
CA LYS A 55 -9.07 27.17 4.16
C LYS A 55 -10.35 26.46 3.69
N PRO A 56 -10.75 25.31 4.28
CA PRO A 56 -12.04 24.67 4.01
C PRO A 56 -13.21 25.59 4.43
N SER A 57 -14.34 25.57 3.70
CA SER A 57 -15.57 26.25 4.15
C SER A 57 -16.47 25.37 5.01
N GLU A 58 -17.26 26.03 5.87
CA GLU A 58 -18.31 25.40 6.68
C GLU A 58 -19.52 25.02 5.80
N PRO A 59 -20.24 23.94 6.14
CA PRO A 59 -21.41 23.50 5.39
C PRO A 59 -22.53 24.56 5.39
N PRO A 60 -23.41 24.60 4.36
CA PRO A 60 -24.41 25.66 4.22
C PRO A 60 -25.45 25.62 5.34
N SER A 61 -25.82 26.78 5.89
CA SER A 61 -26.99 26.94 6.75
C SER A 61 -28.29 26.82 5.94
N GLU A 62 -29.30 26.14 6.48
CA GLU A 62 -30.65 26.05 5.89
C GLU A 62 -31.31 27.43 5.81
N ILE A 63 -32.12 27.65 4.77
CA ILE A 63 -32.60 28.97 4.35
C ILE A 63 -34.05 29.12 4.81
N THR A 64 -34.38 30.21 5.50
CA THR A 64 -35.76 30.61 5.83
C THR A 64 -36.37 31.55 4.76
N GLU A 65 -37.69 31.48 4.59
CA GLU A 65 -38.49 32.08 3.50
C GLU A 65 -38.35 33.62 3.32
N ASP A 66 -37.94 34.35 4.35
CA ASP A 66 -37.98 35.83 4.41
C ASP A 66 -36.92 36.57 3.56
N GLU A 67 -36.06 35.85 2.84
CA GLU A 67 -34.93 36.44 2.12
C GLU A 67 -35.07 36.39 0.59
N LEU A 68 -36.30 36.33 0.07
CA LEU A 68 -36.61 36.09 -1.34
C LEU A 68 -36.53 37.34 -2.26
N GLU A 69 -36.30 38.54 -1.72
CA GLU A 69 -36.39 39.81 -2.48
C GLU A 69 -35.10 40.25 -3.21
N ASN A 70 -33.90 39.73 -2.85
CA ASN A 70 -32.61 40.14 -3.44
C ASN A 70 -32.08 39.12 -4.48
N TYR A 71 -32.78 38.99 -5.60
CA TYR A 71 -32.65 37.86 -6.55
C TYR A 71 -31.31 37.78 -7.34
N SER A 72 -30.60 38.89 -7.59
CA SER A 72 -29.37 38.90 -8.43
C SER A 72 -28.09 38.53 -7.67
N ASP A 73 -27.82 39.20 -6.55
CA ASP A 73 -26.58 38.98 -5.80
C ASP A 73 -26.63 37.67 -4.99
N LYS A 74 -27.84 37.21 -4.63
CA LYS A 74 -28.05 35.94 -3.92
C LYS A 74 -27.78 34.73 -4.81
N VAL A 75 -28.19 34.76 -6.08
CA VAL A 75 -27.89 33.70 -7.04
C VAL A 75 -26.39 33.63 -7.33
N ARG A 76 -25.71 34.80 -7.47
CA ARG A 76 -24.26 34.85 -7.64
C ARG A 76 -23.53 34.25 -6.43
N LYS A 77 -23.90 34.64 -5.20
CA LYS A 77 -23.35 34.07 -3.96
C LYS A 77 -23.60 32.57 -3.85
N ARG A 78 -24.81 32.08 -4.17
CA ARG A 78 -25.13 30.63 -4.14
C ARG A 78 -24.28 29.86 -5.15
N LEU A 79 -24.09 30.39 -6.36
CA LEU A 79 -23.24 29.76 -7.36
C LEU A 79 -21.76 29.75 -6.92
N GLU A 80 -21.28 30.83 -6.30
CA GLU A 80 -19.95 30.90 -5.69
C GLU A 80 -19.79 29.89 -4.54
N HIS A 81 -20.80 29.73 -3.68
CA HIS A 81 -20.80 28.75 -2.59
C HIS A 81 -20.85 27.31 -3.12
N PHE A 82 -21.64 27.02 -4.15
CA PHE A 82 -21.71 25.69 -4.76
C PHE A 82 -20.40 25.34 -5.47
N SER A 83 -19.83 26.29 -6.23
CA SER A 83 -18.51 26.14 -6.84
C SER A 83 -17.43 25.92 -5.78
N LYS A 84 -17.48 26.67 -4.67
CA LYS A 84 -16.56 26.51 -3.55
C LYS A 84 -16.71 25.13 -2.88
N GLY A 85 -17.93 24.68 -2.59
CA GLY A 85 -18.20 23.35 -2.04
C GLY A 85 -17.68 22.23 -2.96
N TYR A 86 -17.90 22.33 -4.27
CA TYR A 86 -17.37 21.38 -5.25
C TYR A 86 -15.82 21.36 -5.25
N HIS A 87 -15.17 22.52 -5.17
CA HIS A 87 -13.71 22.59 -5.10
C HIS A 87 -13.18 22.09 -3.76
N ASP A 88 -13.88 22.34 -2.64
CA ASP A 88 -13.54 21.83 -1.31
C ASP A 88 -13.64 20.30 -1.27
N GLU A 89 -14.69 19.74 -1.86
CA GLU A 89 -14.88 18.29 -1.99
C GLU A 89 -13.81 17.68 -2.90
N ARG A 90 -13.50 18.31 -4.04
CA ARG A 90 -12.40 17.89 -4.92
C ARG A 90 -11.06 17.88 -4.17
N ARG A 91 -10.77 18.92 -3.38
CA ARG A 91 -9.53 19.03 -2.58
C ARG A 91 -9.48 17.97 -1.49
N ALA A 92 -10.60 17.72 -0.80
CA ALA A 92 -10.70 16.67 0.20
C ALA A 92 -10.46 15.28 -0.42
N LYS A 93 -11.05 15.01 -1.59
CA LYS A 93 -10.84 13.76 -2.33
C LYS A 93 -9.39 13.59 -2.79
N GLU A 94 -8.77 14.63 -3.34
CA GLU A 94 -7.36 14.59 -3.76
C GLU A 94 -6.41 14.42 -2.56
N ALA A 95 -6.70 15.07 -1.43
CA ALA A 95 -5.94 14.90 -0.19
C ALA A 95 -6.05 13.46 0.34
N ALA A 96 -7.26 12.90 0.36
CA ALA A 96 -7.50 11.52 0.78
C ALA A 96 -6.81 10.51 -0.15
N GLU A 97 -6.83 10.74 -1.47
CA GLU A 97 -6.16 9.88 -2.43
C GLU A 97 -4.63 9.94 -2.30
N ARG A 98 -4.07 11.13 -2.06
CA ARG A 98 -2.63 11.30 -1.77
C ARG A 98 -2.24 10.55 -0.49
N GLN A 99 -3.03 10.68 0.58
CA GLN A 99 -2.81 9.94 1.82
C GLN A 99 -2.88 8.43 1.59
N ARG A 100 -3.86 7.96 0.81
CA ARG A 100 -3.98 6.54 0.46
C ARG A 100 -2.76 6.04 -0.30
N GLN A 101 -2.28 6.80 -1.29
CA GLN A 101 -1.08 6.46 -2.06
C GLN A 101 0.19 6.45 -1.19
N GLU A 102 0.31 7.38 -0.23
CA GLU A 102 1.43 7.39 0.72
C GLU A 102 1.39 6.17 1.66
N LEU A 103 0.20 5.82 2.16
CA LEU A 103 0.00 4.62 2.95
C LEU A 103 0.35 3.37 2.14
N GLU A 104 -0.15 3.24 0.91
CA GLU A 104 0.18 2.14 0.00
C GLU A 104 1.69 2.03 -0.23
N ARG A 105 2.39 3.16 -0.44
CA ARG A 105 3.85 3.17 -0.60
C ARG A 105 4.56 2.68 0.66
N ILE A 106 4.13 3.12 1.84
CA ILE A 106 4.72 2.71 3.12
C ILE A 106 4.46 1.23 3.39
N THR A 107 3.24 0.74 3.12
CA THR A 107 2.90 -0.68 3.32
C THR A 107 3.69 -1.57 2.38
N HIS A 108 3.84 -1.18 1.10
CA HIS A 108 4.72 -1.88 0.16
C HIS A 108 6.16 -1.90 0.63
N HIS A 109 6.71 -0.75 1.04
CA HIS A 109 8.08 -0.68 1.57
C HIS A 109 8.27 -1.57 2.81
N LEU A 110 7.32 -1.56 3.74
CA LEU A 110 7.39 -2.37 4.96
C LEU A 110 7.26 -3.88 4.65
N ALA A 111 6.45 -4.26 3.67
CA ALA A 111 6.34 -5.63 3.20
C ALA A 111 7.64 -6.10 2.53
N GLU A 112 8.23 -5.28 1.66
CA GLU A 112 9.51 -5.54 1.00
C GLU A 112 10.66 -5.65 2.01
N GLU A 113 10.69 -4.76 3.00
CA GLU A 113 11.70 -4.78 4.05
C GLU A 113 11.56 -6.02 4.94
N ASN A 114 10.33 -6.39 5.33
CA ASN A 114 10.10 -7.65 6.04
C ASN A 114 10.56 -8.86 5.22
N LYS A 115 10.26 -8.89 3.91
CA LYS A 115 10.72 -9.96 3.02
C LYS A 115 12.25 -9.99 2.93
N ARG A 116 12.89 -8.83 2.83
CA ARG A 116 14.36 -8.70 2.80
C ARG A 116 14.99 -9.18 4.11
N LEU A 117 14.48 -8.72 5.25
CA LEU A 117 14.97 -9.10 6.58
C LEU A 117 14.83 -10.60 6.81
N LYS A 118 13.67 -11.18 6.49
CA LYS A 118 13.46 -12.64 6.53
C LYS A 118 14.46 -13.37 5.64
N GLY A 119 14.68 -12.89 4.41
CA GLY A 119 15.69 -13.45 3.51
C GLY A 119 17.12 -13.38 4.05
N THR A 120 17.49 -12.26 4.68
CA THR A 120 18.80 -12.10 5.33
C THR A 120 18.95 -13.04 6.53
N VAL A 121 17.91 -13.20 7.36
CA VAL A 121 17.94 -14.12 8.50
C VAL A 121 18.15 -15.56 8.02
N VAL A 122 17.41 -16.02 7.01
CA VAL A 122 17.58 -17.37 6.45
C VAL A 122 18.99 -17.57 5.91
N LYS A 123 19.53 -16.63 5.13
CA LYS A 123 20.91 -16.68 4.62
C LYS A 123 21.93 -16.74 5.75
N SER A 124 21.77 -15.90 6.79
CA SER A 124 22.68 -15.89 7.93
C SER A 124 22.64 -17.22 8.71
N GLN A 125 21.48 -17.84 8.84
CA GLN A 125 21.34 -19.16 9.49
C GLN A 125 22.01 -20.26 8.66
N GLU A 126 21.86 -20.22 7.33
CA GLU A 126 22.53 -21.14 6.40
C GLU A 126 24.06 -20.97 6.43
N GLU A 127 24.55 -19.73 6.45
CA GLU A 127 25.98 -19.42 6.61
C GLU A 127 26.53 -19.93 7.94
N LEU A 128 25.83 -19.68 9.06
CA LEU A 128 26.23 -20.19 10.37
C LEU A 128 26.23 -21.72 10.41
N TYR A 129 25.23 -22.36 9.81
CA TYR A 129 25.15 -23.80 9.73
C TYR A 129 26.28 -24.40 8.89
N SER A 130 26.54 -23.87 7.70
CA SER A 130 27.65 -24.30 6.85
C SER A 130 29.01 -24.09 7.53
N HIS A 131 29.18 -22.97 8.25
CA HIS A 131 30.38 -22.73 9.05
C HIS A 131 30.53 -23.76 10.17
N ALA A 132 29.47 -24.03 10.93
CA ALA A 132 29.48 -25.02 12.00
C ALA A 132 29.80 -26.42 11.47
N LYS A 133 29.24 -26.80 10.31
CA LYS A 133 29.55 -28.06 9.62
C LYS A 133 31.02 -28.15 9.25
N ARG A 134 31.59 -27.13 8.60
CA ARG A 134 33.00 -27.08 8.21
C ARG A 134 33.94 -27.18 9.42
N VAL A 135 33.58 -26.52 10.53
CA VAL A 135 34.34 -26.62 11.78
C VAL A 135 34.27 -28.04 12.35
N ALA A 136 33.09 -28.66 12.40
CA ALA A 136 32.94 -30.02 12.90
C ALA A 136 33.69 -31.06 12.03
N GLU A 137 33.67 -30.90 10.70
CA GLU A 137 34.45 -31.73 9.77
C GLU A 137 35.97 -31.58 10.01
N GLY A 138 36.44 -30.34 10.24
CA GLY A 138 37.83 -30.06 10.56
C GLY A 138 38.26 -30.67 11.90
N GLU A 139 37.43 -30.55 12.94
CA GLU A 139 37.66 -31.17 14.25
C GLU A 139 37.70 -32.70 14.15
N LEU A 140 36.81 -33.30 13.36
CA LEU A 140 36.79 -34.74 13.11
C LEU A 140 38.05 -35.19 12.35
N ALA A 141 38.50 -34.44 11.35
CA ALA A 141 39.74 -34.70 10.64
C ALA A 141 40.96 -34.60 11.58
N TRP A 142 40.97 -33.61 12.48
CA TRP A 142 42.01 -33.46 13.49
C TRP A 142 42.04 -34.66 14.46
N ALA A 143 40.89 -35.09 14.97
CA ALA A 143 40.80 -36.26 15.85
C ALA A 143 41.21 -37.56 15.15
N LYS A 144 40.92 -37.72 13.85
CA LYS A 144 41.45 -38.83 13.04
C LYS A 144 42.97 -38.82 12.98
N GLY A 145 43.58 -37.64 12.85
CA GLY A 145 45.02 -37.45 12.91
C GLY A 145 45.60 -37.87 14.27
N GLN A 146 45.01 -37.42 15.36
CA GLN A 146 45.41 -37.79 16.73
C GLN A 146 45.28 -39.30 16.97
N TYR A 147 44.20 -39.92 16.52
CA TYR A 147 44.01 -41.36 16.63
C TYR A 147 45.10 -42.14 15.89
N LYS A 148 45.45 -41.70 14.66
CA LYS A 148 46.52 -42.32 13.89
C LYS A 148 47.88 -42.17 14.61
N GLN A 149 48.18 -40.99 15.13
CA GLN A 149 49.41 -40.73 15.87
C GLN A 149 49.50 -41.56 17.15
N ALA A 150 48.42 -41.65 17.92
CA ALA A 150 48.35 -42.47 19.12
C ALA A 150 48.57 -43.96 18.79
N TYR A 151 47.93 -44.46 17.72
CA TYR A 151 48.11 -45.83 17.24
C TYR A 151 49.57 -46.13 16.83
N GLU A 152 50.23 -45.19 16.14
CA GLU A 152 51.63 -45.33 15.73
C GLU A 152 52.60 -45.22 16.92
N SER A 153 52.26 -44.44 17.95
CA SER A 153 53.08 -44.29 19.15
C SER A 153 53.01 -45.48 20.12
N GLY A 154 51.96 -46.31 20.00
CA GLY A 154 51.72 -47.46 20.88
C GLY A 154 51.30 -47.09 22.32
N ASP A 155 50.96 -45.82 22.57
CA ASP A 155 50.47 -45.35 23.86
C ASP A 155 48.98 -45.67 24.03
N ALA A 156 48.66 -46.56 24.97
CA ALA A 156 47.30 -47.02 25.23
C ALA A 156 46.40 -45.90 25.77
N ASP A 157 46.93 -44.99 26.59
CA ASP A 157 46.15 -43.91 27.20
C ASP A 157 45.77 -42.87 26.15
N GLN A 158 46.70 -42.51 25.26
CA GLN A 158 46.44 -41.60 24.13
C GLN A 158 45.43 -42.19 23.14
N LEU A 159 45.44 -43.51 22.93
CA LEU A 159 44.50 -44.17 22.04
C LEU A 159 43.07 -44.10 22.60
N VAL A 160 42.91 -44.31 23.91
CA VAL A 160 41.60 -44.14 24.58
C VAL A 160 41.13 -42.68 24.49
N GLU A 161 42.02 -41.71 24.68
CA GLU A 161 41.66 -40.30 24.56
C GLU A 161 41.24 -39.94 23.12
N ALA A 162 42.03 -40.34 22.12
CA ALA A 162 41.75 -40.06 20.72
C ALA A 162 40.46 -40.74 20.22
N THR A 163 40.13 -41.94 20.69
CA THR A 163 38.83 -42.58 20.38
C THR A 163 37.67 -41.82 21.02
N SER A 164 37.82 -41.30 22.24
CA SER A 164 36.81 -40.46 22.88
C SER A 164 36.58 -39.15 22.13
N LEU A 165 37.65 -38.54 21.59
CA LEU A 165 37.58 -37.33 20.76
C LEU A 165 36.89 -37.62 19.43
N LEU A 166 37.24 -38.73 18.77
CA LEU A 166 36.55 -39.17 17.56
C LEU A 166 35.04 -39.30 17.79
N GLN A 167 34.63 -39.98 18.86
CA GLN A 167 33.21 -40.13 19.22
C GLN A 167 32.53 -38.77 19.46
N LYS A 168 33.16 -37.87 20.22
CA LYS A 168 32.63 -36.52 20.47
C LYS A 168 32.39 -35.74 19.18
N TYR A 169 33.33 -35.78 18.24
CA TYR A 169 33.21 -35.04 16.98
C TYR A 169 32.27 -35.73 15.97
N THR A 170 32.19 -37.06 15.96
CA THR A 170 31.17 -37.78 15.17
C THR A 170 29.77 -37.47 15.68
N ASP A 171 29.57 -37.42 17.00
CA ASP A 171 28.29 -37.06 17.60
C ASP A 171 27.92 -35.59 17.30
N LYS A 172 28.90 -34.69 17.33
CA LYS A 172 28.71 -33.28 16.94
C LYS A 172 28.28 -33.16 15.47
N LEU A 173 28.92 -33.90 14.57
CA LEU A 173 28.55 -33.93 13.15
C LEU A 173 27.14 -34.49 12.96
N GLY A 174 26.81 -35.62 13.60
CA GLY A 174 25.47 -36.22 13.53
C GLY A 174 24.37 -35.31 14.10
N LYS A 175 24.67 -34.51 15.13
CA LYS A 175 23.73 -33.49 15.64
C LYS A 175 23.51 -32.36 14.65
N LEU A 176 24.57 -31.93 13.95
CA LEU A 176 24.46 -30.90 12.92
C LEU A 176 23.68 -31.43 11.71
N GLU A 177 23.95 -32.64 11.22
CA GLU A 177 23.21 -33.23 10.09
C GLU A 177 21.72 -33.39 10.36
N ASN A 178 21.36 -33.72 11.60
CA ASN A 178 19.96 -33.82 12.03
C ASN A 178 19.33 -32.46 12.39
N PHE A 179 20.12 -31.37 12.45
CA PHE A 179 19.61 -30.04 12.72
C PHE A 179 18.96 -29.47 11.46
N GLN A 180 17.63 -29.47 11.44
CA GLN A 180 16.85 -28.79 10.41
C GLN A 180 16.81 -27.30 10.74
N ILE A 181 17.29 -26.46 9.82
CA ILE A 181 17.14 -25.01 9.95
C ILE A 181 15.63 -24.72 9.87
N PRO A 182 15.01 -24.15 10.92
CA PRO A 182 13.58 -23.84 10.87
C PRO A 182 13.38 -22.78 9.78
N SER A 183 12.73 -23.17 8.68
CA SER A 183 12.42 -22.23 7.61
C SER A 183 11.42 -21.21 8.13
N LEU A 184 11.87 -19.98 8.36
CA LEU A 184 11.03 -18.79 8.60
C LEU A 184 10.28 -18.36 7.32
N GLN A 185 10.00 -19.31 6.42
CA GLN A 185 9.14 -19.09 5.27
C GLN A 185 7.71 -19.18 5.77
N GLU A 186 7.00 -18.05 5.70
CA GLU A 186 5.54 -18.09 5.76
C GLU A 186 5.05 -18.91 4.57
N GLU A 187 4.14 -19.86 4.81
CA GLU A 187 3.20 -20.28 3.78
C GLU A 187 2.65 -18.99 3.17
N ASN A 188 2.85 -18.80 1.86
CA ASN A 188 2.15 -17.74 1.15
C ASN A 188 0.66 -18.07 1.24
N ASN A 189 0.00 -17.61 2.29
CA ASN A 189 -1.43 -17.41 2.29
C ASN A 189 -1.64 -16.21 1.36
N ASP A 190 -1.58 -16.48 0.06
CA ASP A 190 -2.14 -15.60 -0.94
C ASP A 190 -3.58 -15.36 -0.49
N VAL A 191 -3.83 -14.18 0.07
CA VAL A 191 -5.17 -13.74 0.40
C VAL A 191 -5.90 -13.74 -0.94
N GLN A 192 -6.70 -14.78 -1.18
CA GLN A 192 -7.53 -14.86 -2.37
C GLN A 192 -8.48 -13.67 -2.31
N VAL A 193 -8.09 -12.59 -2.97
CA VAL A 193 -8.98 -11.49 -3.29
C VAL A 193 -10.08 -12.15 -4.12
N ARG A 194 -11.26 -12.30 -3.52
CA ARG A 194 -12.44 -12.86 -4.17
C ARG A 194 -12.63 -12.08 -5.48
N GLN A 195 -12.29 -12.70 -6.60
CA GLN A 195 -12.56 -12.12 -7.90
C GLN A 195 -14.08 -11.91 -7.98
N PRO A 196 -14.56 -10.72 -8.41
CA PRO A 196 -15.99 -10.54 -8.64
C PRO A 196 -16.43 -11.61 -9.64
N ALA A 197 -17.52 -12.31 -9.32
CA ALA A 197 -18.05 -13.37 -10.17
C ALA A 197 -18.24 -12.85 -11.60
N PRO A 198 -17.95 -13.67 -12.63
CA PRO A 198 -18.21 -13.28 -14.01
C PRO A 198 -19.69 -12.91 -14.14
N ALA A 199 -19.96 -11.74 -14.76
CA ALA A 199 -21.32 -11.33 -15.06
C ALA A 199 -22.01 -12.43 -15.89
N PRO A 200 -23.30 -12.71 -15.66
CA PRO A 200 -24.02 -13.71 -16.43
C PRO A 200 -23.92 -13.40 -17.91
N ALA A 201 -23.65 -14.42 -18.73
CA ALA A 201 -23.59 -14.28 -20.17
C ALA A 201 -24.94 -13.74 -20.67
N VAL A 202 -24.92 -12.53 -21.26
CA VAL A 202 -26.10 -11.93 -21.87
C VAL A 202 -26.40 -12.70 -23.15
N ASP A 203 -27.65 -13.16 -23.29
CA ASP A 203 -28.10 -13.82 -24.52
C ASP A 203 -27.96 -12.85 -25.71
N THR A 204 -27.30 -13.32 -26.78
CA THR A 204 -26.99 -12.52 -27.97
C THR A 204 -28.27 -12.05 -28.65
N LYS A 205 -29.31 -12.90 -28.71
CA LYS A 205 -30.58 -12.54 -29.33
C LYS A 205 -31.36 -11.51 -28.51
N ALA A 206 -31.35 -11.65 -27.19
CA ALA A 206 -31.97 -10.67 -26.31
C ALA A 206 -31.30 -9.29 -26.43
N ALA A 207 -29.97 -9.25 -26.58
CA ALA A 207 -29.22 -8.02 -26.79
C ALA A 207 -29.53 -7.38 -28.16
N GLU A 208 -29.68 -8.16 -29.22
CA GLU A 208 -30.06 -7.68 -30.55
C GLU A 208 -31.50 -7.15 -30.58
N TRP A 209 -32.44 -7.88 -29.99
CA TRP A 209 -33.84 -7.45 -29.90
C TRP A 209 -33.98 -6.16 -29.07
N ALA A 210 -33.25 -6.03 -27.95
CA ALA A 210 -33.23 -4.80 -27.16
C ALA A 210 -32.64 -3.61 -27.93
N ARG A 211 -31.66 -3.83 -28.81
CA ARG A 211 -31.11 -2.76 -29.67
C ARG A 211 -32.10 -2.32 -30.75
N ASN A 212 -32.88 -3.23 -31.29
CA ASN A 212 -33.90 -2.93 -32.30
C ASN A 212 -35.15 -2.26 -31.70
N ASN A 213 -35.28 -2.23 -30.37
CA ASN A 213 -36.41 -1.67 -29.65
C ASN A 213 -35.92 -0.59 -28.66
N PRO A 214 -35.72 0.67 -29.10
CA PRO A 214 -35.18 1.74 -28.25
C PRO A 214 -36.03 2.08 -27.01
N TRP A 215 -37.33 1.75 -27.05
CA TRP A 215 -38.25 1.88 -25.93
C TRP A 215 -37.92 0.91 -24.78
N PHE A 216 -37.26 -0.21 -25.06
CA PHE A 216 -36.92 -1.22 -24.06
C PHE A 216 -35.81 -0.70 -23.12
N GLY A 217 -36.15 -0.49 -21.85
CA GLY A 217 -35.31 0.11 -20.81
C GLY A 217 -35.40 1.64 -20.70
N SER A 218 -35.92 2.32 -21.73
CA SER A 218 -36.17 3.78 -21.71
C SER A 218 -37.58 4.11 -21.22
N ASP A 219 -38.57 3.30 -21.62
CA ASP A 219 -39.97 3.42 -21.24
C ASP A 219 -40.32 2.30 -20.24
N ASP A 220 -40.56 2.67 -18.98
CA ASP A 220 -40.78 1.73 -17.88
C ASP A 220 -42.10 0.95 -18.02
N GLU A 221 -43.14 1.56 -18.60
CA GLU A 221 -44.46 0.94 -18.77
C GLU A 221 -44.40 -0.15 -19.84
N MET A 222 -43.83 0.19 -21.00
CA MET A 222 -43.64 -0.76 -22.11
C MET A 222 -42.67 -1.88 -21.72
N THR A 223 -41.59 -1.55 -21.00
CA THR A 223 -40.59 -2.54 -20.55
C THR A 223 -41.18 -3.50 -19.53
N SER A 224 -41.91 -3.00 -18.54
CA SER A 224 -42.58 -3.83 -17.53
C SER A 224 -43.62 -4.76 -18.14
N TYR A 225 -44.36 -4.28 -19.14
CA TYR A 225 -45.31 -5.11 -19.86
C TYR A 225 -44.61 -6.20 -20.69
N ALA A 226 -43.54 -5.86 -21.40
CA ALA A 226 -42.73 -6.83 -22.16
C ALA A 226 -42.15 -7.93 -21.23
N LEU A 227 -41.65 -7.57 -20.05
CA LEU A 227 -41.17 -8.52 -19.04
C LEU A 227 -42.31 -9.38 -18.46
N GLY A 228 -43.50 -8.81 -18.28
CA GLY A 228 -44.71 -9.56 -17.91
C GLY A 228 -45.09 -10.60 -18.98
N LEU A 229 -44.95 -10.23 -20.25
CA LEU A 229 -45.23 -11.10 -21.39
C LEU A 229 -44.17 -12.21 -21.50
N HIS A 230 -42.89 -11.89 -21.32
CA HIS A 230 -41.80 -12.87 -21.21
C HIS A 230 -42.14 -13.96 -20.18
N ASN A 231 -42.50 -13.55 -18.96
CA ASN A 231 -42.87 -14.48 -17.90
C ASN A 231 -44.05 -15.39 -18.28
N LYS A 232 -45.00 -14.89 -19.07
CA LYS A 232 -46.13 -15.67 -19.56
C LYS A 232 -45.71 -16.67 -20.64
N LEU A 233 -44.87 -16.27 -21.59
CA LEU A 233 -44.39 -17.14 -22.67
C LEU A 233 -43.47 -18.25 -22.14
N VAL A 234 -42.58 -17.93 -21.20
CA VAL A 234 -41.73 -18.91 -20.52
C VAL A 234 -42.58 -19.95 -19.78
N LYS A 235 -43.62 -19.52 -19.06
CA LYS A 235 -44.57 -20.43 -18.39
C LYS A 235 -45.36 -21.30 -19.36
N GLN A 236 -45.59 -20.81 -20.58
CA GLN A 236 -46.21 -21.56 -21.67
C GLN A 236 -45.21 -22.46 -22.42
N ASN A 237 -43.98 -22.58 -21.91
CA ASN A 237 -42.92 -23.40 -22.45
C ASN A 237 -42.50 -23.00 -23.87
N VAL A 238 -42.62 -21.70 -24.20
CA VAL A 238 -42.06 -21.11 -25.41
C VAL A 238 -40.59 -20.78 -25.13
N ASP A 239 -39.70 -21.22 -26.02
CA ASP A 239 -38.26 -21.00 -25.90
C ASP A 239 -37.91 -19.50 -26.03
N PRO A 240 -37.29 -18.87 -25.00
CA PRO A 240 -36.90 -17.46 -25.02
C PRO A 240 -35.84 -17.10 -26.07
N THR A 241 -35.19 -18.10 -26.66
CA THR A 241 -34.17 -17.92 -27.71
C THR A 241 -34.72 -18.12 -29.12
N SER A 242 -36.00 -18.51 -29.24
CA SER A 242 -36.65 -18.72 -30.53
C SER A 242 -37.14 -17.41 -31.15
N ASP A 243 -37.15 -17.33 -32.48
CA ASP A 243 -37.65 -16.16 -33.20
C ASP A 243 -39.17 -16.00 -33.00
N GLU A 244 -39.91 -17.11 -32.86
CA GLU A 244 -41.35 -17.10 -32.56
C GLU A 244 -41.69 -16.40 -31.24
N TYR A 245 -40.76 -16.42 -30.28
CA TYR A 245 -40.94 -15.78 -28.97
C TYR A 245 -40.93 -14.26 -29.12
N TYR A 246 -39.97 -13.72 -29.88
CA TYR A 246 -39.84 -12.29 -30.13
C TYR A 246 -40.98 -11.77 -31.02
N GLU A 247 -41.38 -12.53 -32.05
CA GLU A 247 -42.54 -12.18 -32.88
C GLU A 247 -43.84 -12.04 -32.08
N LYS A 248 -44.06 -12.92 -31.09
CA LYS A 248 -45.23 -12.87 -30.20
C LYS A 248 -45.19 -11.67 -29.26
N ILE A 249 -44.01 -11.28 -28.79
CA ILE A 249 -43.84 -10.06 -28.00
C ILE A 249 -44.14 -8.84 -28.85
N ASP A 250 -43.47 -8.70 -30.00
CA ASP A 250 -43.59 -7.53 -30.86
C ASP A 250 -45.02 -7.35 -31.38
N SER A 251 -45.69 -8.44 -31.75
CA SER A 251 -47.10 -8.42 -32.17
C SER A 251 -48.03 -7.90 -31.07
N ARG A 252 -47.76 -8.24 -29.82
CA ARG A 252 -48.56 -7.80 -28.66
C ARG A 252 -48.21 -6.38 -28.23
N MET A 253 -46.95 -5.97 -28.35
CA MET A 253 -46.52 -4.60 -28.13
C MET A 253 -47.17 -3.66 -29.14
N ARG A 254 -47.17 -4.01 -30.43
CA ARG A 254 -47.81 -3.23 -31.50
C ARG A 254 -49.33 -3.12 -31.35
N GLN A 255 -49.98 -4.15 -30.80
CA GLN A 255 -51.44 -4.13 -30.55
C GLN A 255 -51.84 -3.23 -29.38
N LEU A 256 -51.01 -3.14 -28.34
CA LEU A 256 -51.34 -2.41 -27.10
C LEU A 256 -50.77 -1.00 -27.07
N PHE A 257 -49.67 -0.77 -27.77
CA PHE A 257 -49.05 0.54 -27.89
C PHE A 257 -48.95 0.99 -29.37
N PRO A 258 -50.06 1.01 -30.16
CA PRO A 258 -49.99 1.44 -31.57
C PRO A 258 -49.36 2.83 -31.73
N GLU A 259 -49.72 3.76 -30.84
CA GLU A 259 -49.26 5.15 -30.83
C GLU A 259 -47.72 5.25 -30.88
N GLN A 260 -46.98 4.39 -30.17
CA GLN A 260 -45.50 4.48 -30.11
C GLN A 260 -44.81 3.96 -31.38
N PHE A 261 -45.48 3.12 -32.17
CA PHE A 261 -44.95 2.57 -33.42
C PHE A 261 -45.38 3.38 -34.66
N GLU A 262 -46.27 4.37 -34.51
CA GLU A 262 -46.72 5.24 -35.60
C GLU A 262 -45.82 6.48 -35.82
N PHE A 263 -44.90 6.79 -34.89
CA PHE A 263 -44.05 7.99 -34.96
C PHE A 263 -42.66 7.80 -35.60
N GLU A 264 -42.33 6.61 -36.11
CA GLU A 264 -40.98 6.30 -36.62
C GLU A 264 -40.78 6.67 -38.11
N GLU A 265 -41.32 7.82 -38.55
CA GLU A 265 -41.05 8.38 -39.90
C GLU A 265 -40.71 9.88 -39.84
N THR A 266 -39.85 10.29 -38.90
CA THR A 266 -39.18 11.59 -38.98
C THR A 266 -37.68 11.44 -38.73
N GLU A 267 -36.92 11.48 -39.83
CA GLU A 267 -35.47 11.51 -39.86
C GLU A 267 -34.91 12.79 -39.18
N GLU A 268 -34.02 12.64 -38.21
CA GLU A 268 -33.15 13.73 -37.74
C GLU A 268 -31.70 13.59 -38.28
N PRO A 269 -31.04 14.69 -38.70
CA PRO A 269 -29.75 14.63 -39.36
C PRO A 269 -28.55 14.62 -38.40
N ALA A 270 -27.52 13.87 -38.81
CA ALA A 270 -26.29 13.60 -38.07
C ALA A 270 -25.39 14.82 -37.78
N ALA A 271 -24.92 14.93 -36.53
CA ALA A 271 -23.93 15.91 -36.06
C ALA A 271 -22.47 15.47 -36.37
N LYS A 272 -21.64 16.40 -36.83
CA LYS A 272 -20.22 16.20 -37.18
C LYS A 272 -19.27 16.32 -35.97
N PRO A 273 -18.14 15.58 -35.90
CA PRO A 273 -17.18 15.68 -34.80
C PRO A 273 -16.10 16.76 -35.02
N ARG A 274 -15.67 17.42 -33.93
CA ARG A 274 -14.53 18.36 -33.90
C ARG A 274 -13.23 17.64 -33.53
N ARG A 275 -12.13 18.06 -34.18
CA ARG A 275 -10.77 17.47 -34.08
C ARG A 275 -10.04 17.89 -32.80
N LYS A 276 -9.19 16.99 -32.30
CA LYS A 276 -8.29 17.17 -31.13
C LYS A 276 -6.98 17.82 -31.57
N ALA A 277 -6.39 18.68 -30.74
CA ALA A 277 -5.08 19.30 -30.94
C ALA A 277 -3.96 18.43 -30.35
N ASN A 278 -2.80 18.42 -31.01
CA ASN A 278 -1.58 17.75 -30.57
C ASN A 278 -0.99 18.39 -29.31
N VAL A 279 -0.56 17.55 -28.37
CA VAL A 279 0.28 17.93 -27.23
C VAL A 279 1.69 17.41 -27.51
N VAL A 280 2.66 18.32 -27.57
CA VAL A 280 4.09 18.02 -27.67
C VAL A 280 4.68 18.14 -26.27
N ALA A 281 5.37 17.10 -25.81
CA ALA A 281 6.05 17.08 -24.52
C ALA A 281 7.35 17.90 -24.56
N PRO A 282 7.66 18.72 -23.54
CA PRO A 282 9.01 19.25 -23.39
C PRO A 282 9.91 18.22 -22.70
N ALA A 283 11.00 17.85 -23.37
CA ALA A 283 12.08 17.06 -22.80
C ALA A 283 12.88 17.92 -21.79
N THR A 284 12.92 17.48 -20.53
CA THR A 284 13.79 18.08 -19.50
C THR A 284 14.95 17.13 -19.20
N ARG A 285 16.19 17.60 -19.44
CA ARG A 285 17.43 16.93 -19.02
C ARG A 285 17.64 17.17 -17.52
N THR A 286 17.71 16.10 -16.75
CA THR A 286 17.99 16.14 -15.30
C THR A 286 19.48 16.30 -15.03
N THR A 287 19.87 17.41 -14.39
CA THR A 287 21.12 17.53 -13.64
C THR A 287 20.78 17.42 -12.16
N ALA A 288 21.38 16.48 -11.44
CA ALA A 288 21.11 16.27 -10.02
C ALA A 288 21.53 17.51 -9.19
N PRO A 289 20.61 18.17 -8.46
CA PRO A 289 21.00 19.25 -7.56
C PRO A 289 21.53 18.71 -6.23
N LYS A 290 22.56 19.34 -5.67
CA LYS A 290 23.15 19.08 -4.33
C LYS A 290 22.22 19.42 -3.14
N LYS A 291 20.92 19.63 -3.36
CA LYS A 291 19.97 20.10 -2.33
C LYS A 291 18.87 19.06 -2.07
N VAL A 292 18.60 18.76 -0.81
CA VAL A 292 17.55 17.82 -0.40
C VAL A 292 16.23 18.56 -0.24
N ARG A 293 15.26 18.23 -1.11
CA ARG A 293 13.91 18.80 -1.07
C ARG A 293 12.99 17.91 -0.23
N LEU A 294 12.46 18.48 0.86
CA LEU A 294 11.46 17.87 1.72
C LEU A 294 10.06 18.38 1.36
N THR A 295 9.06 17.50 1.34
CA THR A 295 7.66 17.89 1.15
C THR A 295 7.06 18.44 2.44
N GLN A 296 5.97 19.20 2.36
CA GLN A 296 5.27 19.70 3.56
C GLN A 296 4.75 18.57 4.47
N VAL A 297 4.35 17.43 3.89
CA VAL A 297 3.96 16.23 4.64
C VAL A 297 5.15 15.65 5.41
N GLN A 298 6.31 15.57 4.77
CA GLN A 298 7.56 15.13 5.39
C GLN A 298 7.98 16.05 6.55
N VAL A 299 7.82 17.37 6.37
CA VAL A 299 8.05 18.36 7.44
C VAL A 299 7.03 18.21 8.57
N ALA A 300 5.74 17.97 8.25
CA ALA A 300 4.71 17.74 9.25
C ALA A 300 4.95 16.45 10.03
N TYR A 301 5.44 15.40 9.37
CA TYR A 301 5.82 14.14 9.99
C TYR A 301 7.02 14.34 10.94
N ALA A 302 8.09 14.97 10.47
CA ALA A 302 9.25 15.27 11.32
C ALA A 302 8.85 16.07 12.59
N LYS A 303 7.96 17.06 12.44
CA LYS A 303 7.41 17.83 13.57
C LYS A 303 6.51 16.97 14.48
N LYS A 304 5.68 16.09 13.93
CA LYS A 304 4.79 15.20 14.69
C LYS A 304 5.55 14.21 15.55
N TYR A 305 6.68 13.69 15.06
CA TYR A 305 7.52 12.72 15.77
C TYR A 305 8.73 13.36 16.46
N GLN A 306 8.79 14.70 16.53
CA GLN A 306 9.87 15.46 17.17
C GLN A 306 11.28 15.13 16.65
N ILE A 307 11.39 14.77 15.37
CA ILE A 307 12.67 14.47 14.72
C ILE A 307 13.23 15.77 14.11
N PRO A 308 14.51 16.12 14.35
CA PRO A 308 15.14 17.27 13.70
C PRO A 308 15.06 17.15 12.18
N LEU A 309 14.62 18.22 11.50
CA LEU A 309 14.39 18.21 10.04
C LEU A 309 15.64 17.82 9.25
N GLU A 310 16.84 18.16 9.76
CA GLU A 310 18.12 17.81 9.14
C GLU A 310 18.39 16.30 9.14
N VAL A 311 18.05 15.61 10.24
CA VAL A 311 18.23 14.16 10.37
C VAL A 311 17.26 13.45 9.43
N TYR A 312 16.02 13.91 9.40
CA TYR A 312 15.00 13.40 8.50
C TYR A 312 15.37 13.62 7.02
N ALA A 313 15.89 14.81 6.66
CA ALA A 313 16.37 15.11 5.30
C ALA A 313 17.51 14.19 4.86
N ARG A 314 18.50 13.96 5.73
CA ARG A 314 19.62 13.05 5.46
C ARG A 314 19.14 11.63 5.16
N GLU A 315 18.16 11.14 5.92
CA GLU A 315 17.66 9.77 5.74
C GLU A 315 16.82 9.62 4.46
N VAL A 316 15.95 10.58 4.17
CA VAL A 316 15.19 10.62 2.91
C VAL A 316 16.13 10.71 1.70
N ALA A 317 17.24 11.44 1.80
CA ALA A 317 18.24 11.53 0.73
C ALA A 317 18.95 10.19 0.48
N LYS A 318 19.29 9.44 1.55
CA LYS A 318 19.85 8.08 1.41
C LYS A 318 18.87 7.14 0.72
N LEU A 319 17.61 7.14 1.15
CA LEU A 319 16.56 6.29 0.57
C LEU A 319 16.31 6.58 -0.91
N ARG A 320 16.34 7.86 -1.31
CA ARG A 320 16.22 8.24 -2.73
C ARG A 320 17.44 7.83 -3.55
N LYS A 321 18.65 7.87 -2.97
CA LYS A 321 19.88 7.43 -3.64
C LYS A 321 19.89 5.91 -3.88
N THR A 322 19.33 5.13 -2.95
CA THR A 322 19.21 3.67 -3.10
C THR A 322 18.13 3.24 -4.10
N GLN A 323 17.14 4.08 -4.40
CA GLN A 323 16.10 3.78 -5.39
C GLN A 323 16.46 4.20 -6.82
N ASN A 324 17.38 5.16 -7.00
CA ASN A 324 17.77 5.71 -8.30
C ASN A 324 19.15 5.20 -8.80
N GLY A 325 19.75 4.22 -8.13
CA GLY A 325 20.98 3.55 -8.54
C GLY A 325 20.69 2.08 -8.83
#